data_AF-A0A535J8U2-F1
#
_entry.id   AF-A0A535J8U2-F1
#
_cell.length_a   1.000
_cell.length_b   1.000
_cell.length_c   1.000
_cell.angle_alpha   90.00
_cell.angle_beta   90.00
_cell.angle_gamma   90.00
#
_symmetry.space_group_name_H-M   'P 1'
#
loop_
_entity.id
_entity.type
_entity.pdbx_description
1 polymer ?
#
loop_
_entity_poly.entity_id
_entity_poly.type
_entity_poly.pdbx_seq_one_letter_code
_entity_poly.pdbx_strand_id
1 'polypeptide(L)'
;MPELRFDSLRKEWVAYATERNDRTFLPTDFCPLCPSGAGGESEVPLNTFEVVVFENRFPAFGPDRDGGRPVRPATTGCEVVVYTPEHEMTLAQLPVERVRLLVDVWADRYSALGSRADVAYVYIFENKGEEIGVTLHHPHGQIYALPFVPPFADAELRAAREHQHATGRCLHCDELKAEEDGPRVVFAEES
;
A
#
# COMPACT_ATOMS: atom_id res chain seq x y z
N MET A 1 -29.63 3.47 -10.23
CA MET A 1 -29.87 2.02 -10.06
C MET A 1 -28.59 1.36 -9.57
N PRO A 2 -28.65 0.49 -8.55
CA PRO A 2 -27.51 -0.32 -8.16
C PRO A 2 -27.21 -1.38 -9.24
N GLU A 3 -25.95 -1.56 -9.57
CA GLU A 3 -25.49 -2.58 -10.53
C GLU A 3 -24.30 -3.38 -9.97
N LEU A 4 -24.16 -4.63 -10.40
CA LEU A 4 -22.98 -5.45 -10.12
C LEU A 4 -22.06 -5.38 -11.33
N ARG A 5 -20.81 -5.02 -11.13
CA ARG A 5 -19.76 -5.08 -12.16
C ARG A 5 -18.76 -6.15 -11.78
N PHE A 6 -18.26 -6.87 -12.77
CA PHE A 6 -17.28 -7.94 -12.55
C PHE A 6 -15.86 -7.35 -12.63
N ASP A 7 -15.05 -7.56 -11.58
CA ASP A 7 -13.61 -7.33 -11.59
C ASP A 7 -12.93 -8.56 -12.20
N SER A 8 -12.40 -8.42 -13.42
CA SER A 8 -11.73 -9.49 -14.16
C SER A 8 -10.37 -9.86 -13.58
N LEU A 9 -9.71 -8.92 -12.87
CA LEU A 9 -8.40 -9.12 -12.26
C LEU A 9 -8.53 -10.03 -11.03
N ARG A 10 -9.59 -9.88 -10.23
CA ARG A 10 -9.82 -10.71 -9.03
C ARG A 10 -10.87 -11.80 -9.21
N LYS A 11 -11.60 -11.77 -10.34
CA LYS A 11 -12.75 -12.62 -10.63
C LYS A 11 -13.86 -12.53 -9.59
N GLU A 12 -14.17 -11.31 -9.17
CA GLU A 12 -15.20 -11.04 -8.16
C GLU A 12 -16.24 -10.03 -8.64
N TRP A 13 -17.42 -10.07 -8.04
CA TRP A 13 -18.50 -9.11 -8.32
C TRP A 13 -18.44 -7.96 -7.33
N VAL A 14 -18.35 -6.73 -7.85
CA VAL A 14 -18.33 -5.49 -7.09
C VAL A 14 -19.69 -4.80 -7.23
N ALA A 15 -20.29 -4.45 -6.10
CA ALA A 15 -21.57 -3.75 -6.07
C ALA A 15 -21.38 -2.23 -6.16
N TYR A 16 -21.94 -1.64 -7.21
CA TYR A 16 -22.01 -0.19 -7.42
C TYR A 16 -23.42 0.27 -7.08
N ALA A 17 -23.57 1.00 -5.97
CA ALA A 17 -24.84 1.59 -5.58
C ALA A 17 -24.72 3.12 -5.59
N THR A 18 -24.81 3.71 -6.79
CA THR A 18 -24.61 5.15 -7.06
C THR A 18 -25.55 6.07 -6.28
N GLU A 19 -26.69 5.55 -5.81
CA GLU A 19 -27.68 6.28 -4.99
C GLU A 19 -27.36 6.26 -3.47
N ARG A 20 -26.24 5.67 -3.04
CA ARG A 20 -25.82 5.66 -1.61
C ARG A 20 -24.92 6.83 -1.21
N ASN A 21 -24.48 7.69 -2.12
CA ASN A 21 -23.67 8.87 -1.82
C ASN A 21 -24.45 9.98 -1.07
N ASP A 22 -25.78 10.01 -1.17
CA ASP A 22 -26.63 11.04 -0.54
C ASP A 22 -27.12 10.69 0.88
N ARG A 23 -26.43 9.78 1.58
CA ARG A 23 -26.69 9.62 3.03
C ARG A 23 -25.99 10.75 3.78
N THR A 24 -26.75 11.38 4.67
CA THR A 24 -26.27 12.37 5.64
C THR A 24 -25.00 11.83 6.34
N PHE A 25 -23.86 12.43 6.03
CA PHE A 25 -22.67 12.30 6.85
C PHE A 25 -23.01 12.97 8.19
N LEU A 26 -23.03 12.20 9.28
CA LEU A 26 -23.30 12.74 10.61
C LEU A 26 -22.15 13.69 11.01
N PRO A 27 -22.42 14.89 11.57
CA PRO A 27 -21.37 15.75 12.10
C PRO A 27 -20.81 15.12 13.39
N THR A 28 -19.49 15.08 13.57
CA THR A 28 -18.87 14.63 14.82
C THR A 28 -17.91 15.69 15.35
N ASP A 29 -18.28 16.31 16.47
CA ASP A 29 -17.48 17.29 17.23
C ASP A 29 -16.49 16.61 18.21
N PHE A 30 -15.83 15.51 17.83
CA PHE A 30 -14.96 14.78 18.76
C PHE A 30 -13.73 14.16 18.08
N CYS A 31 -12.55 14.68 18.43
CA CYS A 31 -11.23 14.20 17.98
C CYS A 31 -10.52 13.44 19.13
N PRO A 32 -10.23 12.13 18.99
CA PRO A 32 -9.59 11.32 20.04
C PRO A 32 -8.06 11.47 20.12
N LEU A 33 -7.47 12.47 19.44
CA LEU A 33 -6.01 12.65 19.34
C LEU A 33 -5.52 14.02 19.85
N CYS A 34 -6.36 14.77 20.57
CA CYS A 34 -5.87 15.96 21.29
C CYS A 34 -4.96 15.55 22.48
N PRO A 35 -3.78 16.16 22.64
CA PRO A 35 -2.83 15.81 23.69
C PRO A 35 -3.27 16.34 25.07
N SER A 36 -2.94 15.62 26.14
CA SER A 36 -2.97 16.14 27.52
C SER A 36 -1.54 16.35 28.03
N GLY A 37 -0.91 17.47 27.64
CA GLY A 37 0.21 18.12 28.34
C GLY A 37 1.55 17.37 28.52
N ALA A 38 2.60 18.16 28.77
CA ALA A 38 3.97 17.78 29.19
C ALA A 38 4.61 16.61 28.42
N GLY A 39 4.71 16.77 27.09
CA GLY A 39 5.26 15.77 26.15
C GLY A 39 6.77 15.56 26.31
N GLY A 40 7.12 14.53 27.09
CA GLY A 40 8.45 13.93 27.15
C GLY A 40 8.93 13.30 25.83
N GLU A 41 10.11 12.68 25.90
CA GLU A 41 11.15 12.73 24.88
C GLU A 41 10.99 11.81 23.65
N SER A 42 11.50 12.32 22.52
CA SER A 42 11.59 11.70 21.19
C SER A 42 12.82 10.81 21.05
N GLU A 43 12.72 9.75 20.24
CA GLU A 43 13.72 8.67 20.11
C GLU A 43 14.47 8.64 18.76
N VAL A 44 14.62 9.77 18.07
CA VAL A 44 15.31 9.81 16.76
C VAL A 44 16.65 10.55 16.86
N PRO A 45 17.81 9.87 16.71
CA PRO A 45 19.11 10.48 16.98
C PRO A 45 19.93 10.82 15.72
N LEU A 46 19.37 11.42 14.65
CA LEU A 46 20.17 11.93 13.51
C LEU A 46 19.51 13.11 12.79
N ASN A 47 20.34 14.06 12.31
CA ASN A 47 19.91 15.41 11.89
C ASN A 47 19.80 15.63 10.36
N THR A 48 20.16 14.66 9.51
CA THR A 48 20.09 14.80 8.04
C THR A 48 19.99 13.45 7.33
N PHE A 49 19.10 13.32 6.34
CA PHE A 49 18.97 12.16 5.45
C PHE A 49 18.22 12.51 4.15
N GLU A 50 18.36 11.69 3.10
CA GLU A 50 17.67 11.89 1.81
C GLU A 50 16.42 11.02 1.66
N VAL A 51 16.55 9.72 1.95
CA VAL A 51 15.47 8.74 2.14
C VAL A 51 15.93 7.82 3.26
N VAL A 52 15.06 7.50 4.22
CA VAL A 52 15.40 6.55 5.27
C VAL A 52 14.42 5.41 5.24
N VAL A 53 15.01 4.21 5.28
CA VAL A 53 14.30 2.96 5.49
C VAL A 53 14.71 2.41 6.84
N PHE A 54 13.75 2.15 7.70
CA PHE A 54 13.99 1.58 9.01
C PHE A 54 12.90 0.57 9.39
N GLU A 55 13.25 -0.39 10.25
CA GLU A 55 12.28 -1.35 10.77
C GLU A 55 11.21 -0.63 11.59
N ASN A 56 9.94 -0.96 11.33
CA ASN A 56 8.82 -0.39 12.04
C ASN A 56 8.93 -0.75 13.53
N ARG A 57 8.92 0.28 14.38
CA ARG A 57 9.01 0.16 15.85
C ARG A 57 7.80 -0.53 16.49
N PHE A 58 6.65 -0.56 15.80
CA PHE A 58 5.45 -1.30 16.15
C PHE A 58 5.03 -2.19 14.98
N PRO A 59 5.75 -3.29 14.72
CA PRO A 59 5.43 -4.14 13.59
C PRO A 59 4.04 -4.75 13.79
N ALA A 60 3.23 -4.78 12.73
CA ALA A 60 1.90 -5.39 12.75
C ALA A 60 1.93 -6.88 13.12
N PHE A 61 3.12 -7.48 13.06
CA PHE A 61 3.43 -8.85 13.45
C PHE A 61 4.49 -8.80 14.55
N GLY A 62 4.30 -9.51 15.66
CA GLY A 62 5.22 -9.57 16.80
C GLY A 62 5.59 -11.01 17.18
N PRO A 63 6.69 -11.24 17.92
CA PRO A 63 7.14 -12.58 18.26
C PRO A 63 6.07 -13.35 19.06
N ASP A 64 6.20 -14.66 18.96
CA ASP A 64 5.29 -15.71 19.41
C ASP A 64 4.49 -15.37 20.68
N ARG A 65 3.15 -15.34 20.57
CA ARG A 65 2.26 -15.36 21.73
C ARG A 65 1.69 -16.76 21.83
N ASP A 66 2.38 -17.56 22.63
CA ASP A 66 2.07 -18.94 23.00
C ASP A 66 0.56 -19.16 23.21
N GLY A 67 -0.04 -20.17 22.55
CA GLY A 67 -1.50 -20.36 22.61
C GLY A 67 -2.18 -21.27 21.57
N GLY A 68 -1.46 -22.17 20.89
CA GLY A 68 -2.08 -23.27 20.11
C GLY A 68 -2.64 -22.91 18.72
N ARG A 69 -2.33 -21.75 18.16
CA ARG A 69 -2.51 -21.46 16.72
C ARG A 69 -1.15 -21.45 16.03
N PRO A 70 -1.04 -21.82 14.74
CA PRO A 70 0.21 -21.67 14.00
C PRO A 70 0.55 -20.18 13.89
N VAL A 71 1.52 -19.73 14.70
CA VAL A 71 2.13 -18.40 14.63
C VAL A 71 3.38 -18.54 13.76
N ARG A 72 3.52 -17.71 12.72
CA ARG A 72 4.76 -17.60 11.94
C ARG A 72 5.61 -16.47 12.54
N PRO A 73 6.95 -16.62 12.63
CA PRO A 73 7.81 -15.63 13.25
C PRO A 73 7.63 -14.24 12.62
N ALA A 74 7.60 -13.21 13.46
CA ALA A 74 7.40 -11.80 13.10
C ALA A 74 8.64 -11.05 12.61
N THR A 75 9.76 -11.74 12.44
CA THR A 75 11.07 -11.13 12.14
C THR A 75 11.24 -10.73 10.66
N THR A 76 10.15 -10.51 9.92
CA THR A 76 10.19 -10.36 8.47
C THR A 76 9.68 -8.99 8.02
N GLY A 77 10.56 -7.98 8.14
CA GLY A 77 10.64 -6.87 7.20
C GLY A 77 9.40 -6.01 7.05
N CYS A 78 8.88 -5.47 8.17
CA CYS A 78 8.04 -4.28 8.12
C CYS A 78 8.94 -3.05 8.11
N GLU A 79 9.15 -2.46 6.93
CA GLU A 79 9.98 -1.27 6.76
C GLU A 79 9.09 -0.03 6.57
N VAL A 80 9.52 1.10 7.13
CA VAL A 80 8.94 2.42 6.83
C VAL A 80 9.88 3.12 5.86
N VAL A 81 9.34 3.69 4.78
CA VAL A 81 10.11 4.44 3.77
C VAL A 81 9.70 5.90 3.85
N VAL A 82 10.59 6.76 4.35
CA VAL A 82 10.33 8.22 4.45
C VAL A 82 10.76 8.90 3.16
N TYR A 83 9.85 9.61 2.50
CA TYR A 83 10.07 10.13 1.14
C TYR A 83 10.92 11.41 1.08
N THR A 84 10.84 12.21 2.13
CA THR A 84 11.46 13.53 2.22
C THR A 84 11.68 13.91 3.69
N PRO A 85 12.67 14.73 4.05
CA PRO A 85 12.74 15.35 5.37
C PRO A 85 11.70 16.47 5.60
N GLU A 86 11.03 16.97 4.56
CA GLU A 86 10.01 18.02 4.66
C GLU A 86 8.65 17.48 5.13
N HIS A 87 8.25 17.83 6.35
CA HIS A 87 7.07 17.26 7.02
C HIS A 87 5.72 17.61 6.36
N GLU A 88 5.59 18.82 5.83
CA GLU A 88 4.32 19.33 5.28
C GLU A 88 4.15 19.03 3.78
N MET A 89 5.13 18.36 3.17
CA MET A 89 5.03 17.97 1.77
C MET A 89 4.14 16.75 1.61
N THR A 90 3.90 16.37 0.36
CA THR A 90 3.24 15.12 0.00
C THR A 90 3.93 14.52 -1.20
N LEU A 91 3.71 13.22 -1.46
CA LEU A 91 4.26 12.54 -2.63
C LEU A 91 3.99 13.31 -3.94
N ALA A 92 2.79 13.88 -4.10
CA ALA A 92 2.38 14.64 -5.29
C ALA A 92 3.11 15.99 -5.45
N GLN A 93 3.77 16.49 -4.40
CA GLN A 93 4.53 17.74 -4.43
C GLN A 93 6.03 17.50 -4.58
N LEU A 94 6.49 16.24 -4.58
CA LEU A 94 7.89 15.93 -4.74
C LEU A 94 8.36 16.22 -6.19
N PRO A 95 9.59 16.74 -6.37
CA PRO A 95 10.20 16.84 -7.70
C PRO A 95 10.27 15.47 -8.38
N VAL A 96 10.19 15.44 -9.72
CA VAL A 96 10.19 14.19 -10.51
C VAL A 96 11.44 13.35 -10.22
N GLU A 97 12.59 13.99 -10.01
CA GLU A 97 13.85 13.33 -9.67
C GLU A 97 13.75 12.62 -8.32
N ARG A 98 13.02 13.19 -7.36
CA ARG A 98 12.77 12.57 -6.05
C ARG A 98 11.81 11.39 -6.16
N VAL A 99 10.77 11.52 -6.97
CA VAL A 99 9.86 10.40 -7.26
C VAL A 99 10.61 9.26 -7.94
N ARG A 100 11.50 9.58 -8.89
CA ARG A 100 12.34 8.56 -9.56
C ARG A 100 13.24 7.83 -8.56
N LEU A 101 13.90 8.56 -7.67
CA LEU A 101 14.73 7.98 -6.60
C LEU A 101 13.89 7.08 -5.68
N LEU A 102 12.68 7.50 -5.31
CA LEU A 102 11.79 6.69 -4.49
C LEU A 102 11.43 5.36 -5.18
N VAL A 103 11.18 5.38 -6.49
CA VAL A 103 10.96 4.16 -7.28
C VAL A 103 12.19 3.25 -7.29
N ASP A 104 13.40 3.82 -7.38
CA ASP A 104 14.64 3.04 -7.28
C ASP A 104 14.81 2.41 -5.90
N VAL A 105 14.49 3.13 -4.83
CA VAL A 105 14.48 2.59 -3.46
C VAL A 105 13.48 1.43 -3.36
N TRP A 106 12.26 1.58 -3.87
CA TRP A 106 11.29 0.49 -3.87
C TRP A 106 11.78 -0.74 -4.63
N ALA A 107 12.41 -0.56 -5.79
CA ALA A 107 12.98 -1.66 -6.58
C ALA A 107 14.14 -2.38 -5.86
N ASP A 108 15.03 -1.63 -5.21
CA ASP A 108 16.11 -2.17 -4.38
C ASP A 108 15.55 -2.98 -3.21
N ARG A 109 14.65 -2.37 -2.42
CA ARG A 109 14.04 -3.04 -1.26
C ARG A 109 13.24 -4.28 -1.66
N TYR A 110 12.49 -4.21 -2.77
CA TYR A 110 11.76 -5.35 -3.31
C TYR A 110 12.71 -6.51 -3.63
N SER A 111 13.82 -6.23 -4.32
CA SER A 111 14.80 -7.24 -4.71
C SER A 111 15.51 -7.83 -3.49
N ALA A 112 15.92 -6.98 -2.54
CA ALA A 112 16.59 -7.41 -1.32
C ALA A 112 15.69 -8.29 -0.45
N LEU A 113 14.46 -7.85 -0.15
CA LEU A 113 13.51 -8.60 0.66
C LEU A 113 13.02 -9.87 -0.06
N GLY A 114 12.76 -9.78 -1.36
CA GLY A 114 12.31 -10.91 -2.18
C GLY A 114 13.38 -12.00 -2.39
N SER A 115 14.66 -11.69 -2.17
CA SER A 115 15.75 -12.69 -2.21
C SER A 115 15.83 -13.57 -0.96
N ARG A 116 15.11 -13.20 0.11
CA ARG A 116 15.14 -13.95 1.37
C ARG A 116 14.25 -15.20 1.28
N ALA A 117 14.75 -16.33 1.76
CA ALA A 117 14.04 -17.61 1.71
C ALA A 117 12.76 -17.67 2.57
N ASP A 118 12.62 -16.77 3.55
CA ASP A 118 11.47 -16.66 4.45
C ASP A 118 10.37 -15.73 3.92
N VAL A 119 10.58 -15.08 2.77
CA VAL A 119 9.65 -14.12 2.17
C VAL A 119 9.02 -14.72 0.93
N ALA A 120 7.70 -14.76 0.90
CA ALA A 120 6.91 -15.22 -0.24
C ALA A 120 6.32 -14.06 -1.05
N TYR A 121 6.15 -12.88 -0.43
CA TYR A 121 5.57 -11.71 -1.08
C TYR A 121 6.09 -10.41 -0.45
N VAL A 122 6.46 -9.44 -1.28
CA VAL A 122 6.84 -8.10 -0.82
C VAL A 122 5.72 -7.12 -1.17
N TYR A 123 5.11 -6.50 -0.16
CA TYR A 123 3.99 -5.58 -0.31
C TYR A 123 4.42 -4.15 0.02
N ILE A 124 4.54 -3.32 -1.02
CA ILE A 124 4.88 -1.89 -0.92
C ILE A 124 3.58 -1.11 -1.01
N PHE A 125 3.30 -0.24 -0.03
CA PHE A 125 2.06 0.54 0.01
C PHE A 125 2.24 1.86 0.77
N GLU A 126 1.31 2.79 0.55
CA GLU A 126 1.20 4.06 1.27
C GLU A 126 -0.21 4.19 1.83
N ASN A 127 -0.31 4.58 3.10
CA ASN A 127 -1.55 5.08 3.68
C ASN A 127 -1.38 6.59 3.86
N LYS A 128 -2.24 7.40 3.24
CA LYS A 128 -2.23 8.86 3.34
C LYS A 128 -3.61 9.42 3.69
N GLY A 129 -3.66 10.25 4.74
CA GLY A 129 -4.85 10.99 5.17
C GLY A 129 -5.29 10.64 6.60
N GLU A 130 -5.64 11.67 7.37
CA GLU A 130 -6.16 11.51 8.74
C GLU A 130 -7.43 10.64 8.78
N GLU A 131 -8.27 10.78 7.76
CA GLU A 131 -9.56 10.08 7.61
C GLU A 131 -9.42 8.56 7.46
N ILE A 132 -8.22 8.05 7.14
CA ILE A 132 -7.92 6.61 7.05
C ILE A 132 -6.99 6.10 8.16
N GLY A 133 -6.85 6.86 9.25
CA GLY A 133 -6.14 6.42 10.47
C GLY A 133 -4.63 6.62 10.44
N VAL A 134 -4.11 7.50 9.57
CA VAL A 134 -2.69 7.88 9.56
C VAL A 134 -2.41 8.85 10.71
N THR A 135 -1.64 8.41 11.69
CA THR A 135 -1.22 9.23 12.85
C THR A 135 0.10 9.98 12.62
N LEU A 136 0.76 9.74 11.48
CA LEU A 136 2.02 10.35 11.09
C LEU A 136 1.82 11.14 9.79
N HIS A 137 1.72 12.47 9.90
CA HIS A 137 1.48 13.37 8.76
C HIS A 137 2.67 13.45 7.79
N HIS A 138 3.85 13.03 8.25
CA HIS A 138 5.07 13.05 7.47
C HIS A 138 4.98 12.08 6.26
N PRO A 139 5.42 12.47 5.04
CA PRO A 139 5.32 11.63 3.85
C PRO A 139 6.10 10.32 3.98
N HIS A 140 5.38 9.21 4.06
CA HIS A 140 5.98 7.90 4.17
C HIS A 140 5.13 6.79 3.55
N GLY A 141 5.81 5.75 3.09
CA GLY A 141 5.24 4.47 2.70
C GLY A 141 5.72 3.38 3.65
N GLN A 142 5.24 2.17 3.40
CA GLN A 142 5.62 0.97 4.15
C GLN A 142 5.88 -0.19 3.19
N ILE A 143 6.76 -1.09 3.60
CA ILE A 143 7.06 -2.33 2.89
C ILE A 143 6.90 -3.48 3.86
N TYR A 144 6.04 -4.44 3.53
CA TYR A 144 5.85 -5.66 4.31
C TYR A 144 6.42 -6.86 3.56
N ALA A 145 7.38 -7.55 4.16
CA ALA A 145 7.90 -8.83 3.69
C ALA A 145 7.09 -9.98 4.30
N LEU A 146 6.15 -10.50 3.54
CA LEU A 146 5.19 -11.49 4.02
C LEU A 146 5.69 -12.92 3.75
N PRO A 147 5.56 -13.83 4.72
CA PRO A 147 5.94 -15.24 4.53
C PRO A 147 4.87 -16.04 3.75
N PHE A 148 3.83 -15.37 3.26
CA PHE A 148 2.74 -15.95 2.47
C PHE A 148 2.31 -14.97 1.39
N VAL A 149 1.68 -15.49 0.32
CA VAL A 149 1.05 -14.65 -0.71
C VAL A 149 -0.34 -14.22 -0.20
N PRO A 150 -0.63 -12.91 -0.11
CA PRO A 150 -1.95 -12.43 0.31
C PRO A 150 -3.09 -12.94 -0.59
N PRO A 151 -4.31 -13.11 -0.06
CA PRO A 151 -5.44 -13.62 -0.85
C PRO A 151 -5.76 -12.81 -2.11
N PHE A 152 -5.63 -11.48 -2.06
CA PHE A 152 -5.87 -10.62 -3.22
C PHE A 152 -4.83 -10.85 -4.33
N ALA A 153 -3.55 -10.97 -3.97
CA ALA A 153 -2.47 -11.21 -4.91
C ALA A 153 -2.55 -12.62 -5.51
N ASP A 154 -2.94 -13.62 -4.71
CA ASP A 154 -3.17 -14.98 -5.21
C ASP A 154 -4.39 -15.05 -6.14
N ALA A 155 -5.44 -14.28 -5.88
CA ALA A 155 -6.60 -14.15 -6.78
C ALA A 155 -6.19 -13.55 -8.14
N GLU A 156 -5.43 -12.45 -8.11
CA GLU A 156 -4.89 -11.80 -9.31
C GLU A 156 -4.01 -12.75 -10.13
N LEU A 157 -3.09 -13.45 -9.45
CA LEU A 157 -2.21 -14.42 -10.09
C LEU A 157 -2.98 -15.58 -10.74
N ARG A 158 -4.00 -16.11 -10.06
CA ARG A 158 -4.87 -17.17 -10.60
C ARG A 158 -5.64 -16.68 -11.82
N ALA A 159 -6.25 -15.50 -11.74
CA ALA A 159 -6.99 -14.92 -12.86
C ALA A 159 -6.09 -14.71 -14.10
N ALA A 160 -4.90 -14.14 -13.90
CA ALA A 160 -3.93 -13.90 -14.96
C ALA A 160 -3.46 -15.20 -15.62
N ARG A 161 -3.14 -16.24 -14.82
CA ARG A 161 -2.74 -17.57 -15.33
C ARG A 161 -3.85 -18.22 -16.14
N GLU A 162 -5.08 -18.21 -15.63
CA GLU A 162 -6.23 -18.77 -16.33
C GLU A 162 -6.48 -18.07 -17.67
N HIS A 163 -6.38 -16.74 -17.71
CA HIS A 163 -6.50 -15.97 -18.94
C HIS A 163 -5.40 -16.31 -19.95
N GLN A 164 -4.15 -16.39 -19.48
CA GLN A 164 -3.01 -16.77 -20.32
C GLN A 164 -3.16 -18.18 -20.88
N HIS A 165 -3.62 -19.14 -20.07
CA HIS A 165 -3.88 -20.50 -20.52
C HIS A 165 -5.02 -20.56 -21.55
N ALA A 166 -6.09 -19.78 -21.37
CA ALA A 166 -7.25 -19.79 -22.25
C ALA A 166 -7.02 -19.03 -23.57
N THR A 167 -6.27 -17.93 -23.54
CA THR A 167 -6.17 -16.98 -24.67
C THR A 167 -4.76 -16.86 -25.27
N GLY A 168 -3.73 -17.29 -24.54
CA GLY A 168 -2.33 -17.05 -24.88
C GLY A 168 -1.86 -15.60 -24.65
N ARG A 169 -2.70 -14.72 -24.09
CA ARG A 169 -2.40 -13.29 -23.90
C ARG A 169 -2.31 -12.91 -22.42
N CYS A 170 -1.72 -11.75 -22.14
CA CYS A 170 -1.68 -11.18 -20.79
C CYS A 170 -3.01 -10.52 -20.45
N LEU A 171 -3.58 -10.88 -19.30
CA LEU A 171 -4.84 -10.29 -18.81
C LEU A 171 -4.73 -8.77 -18.66
N HIS A 172 -3.69 -8.29 -17.99
CA HIS A 172 -3.49 -6.86 -17.77
C HIS A 172 -3.31 -6.07 -19.07
N CYS A 173 -2.64 -6.65 -20.09
CA CYS A 173 -2.51 -6.01 -21.39
C CYS A 173 -3.86 -5.92 -22.13
N ASP A 174 -4.67 -6.97 -22.05
CA ASP A 174 -6.01 -6.98 -22.64
C ASP A 174 -6.93 -5.96 -21.95
N GLU A 175 -6.86 -5.84 -20.61
CA GLU A 175 -7.59 -4.81 -19.84
C GLU A 175 -7.14 -3.38 -20.21
N LEU A 176 -5.83 -3.13 -20.25
CA LEU A 176 -5.30 -1.82 -20.66
C LEU A 176 -5.75 -1.44 -22.07
N LYS A 177 -5.69 -2.37 -23.01
CA LYS A 177 -6.14 -2.15 -24.39
C LYS A 177 -7.65 -1.90 -24.48
N ALA A 178 -8.44 -2.51 -23.61
CA ALA A 178 -9.89 -2.26 -23.55
C ALA A 178 -10.21 -0.86 -23.00
N GLU A 179 -9.33 -0.28 -22.19
CA GLU A 179 -9.49 1.03 -21.57
C GLU A 179 -8.80 2.16 -22.32
N GLU A 180 -7.85 1.91 -23.22
CA GLU A 180 -6.93 2.90 -23.82
C GLU A 180 -7.64 4.14 -24.42
N ASP A 181 -8.83 3.97 -25.00
CA ASP A 181 -9.70 5.05 -25.51
C ASP A 181 -11.05 5.13 -24.77
N GLY A 182 -11.11 4.52 -23.59
CA GLY A 182 -12.32 4.37 -22.79
C GLY A 182 -12.66 5.62 -21.98
N PRO A 183 -13.93 5.78 -21.57
CA PRO A 183 -14.37 6.92 -20.75
C PRO A 183 -13.82 6.89 -19.31
N ARG A 184 -13.01 5.89 -18.95
CA ARG A 184 -12.40 5.70 -17.63
C ARG A 184 -10.91 6.10 -17.57
N VAL A 185 -10.31 6.50 -18.70
CA VAL A 185 -8.93 7.02 -18.71
C VAL A 185 -8.89 8.35 -17.97
N VAL A 186 -8.00 8.45 -16.98
CA VAL A 186 -7.77 9.67 -16.20
C VAL A 186 -6.53 10.42 -16.69
N PHE A 187 -5.49 9.68 -17.07
CA PHE A 187 -4.21 10.22 -17.53
C PHE A 187 -3.52 9.20 -18.45
N ALA A 188 -2.82 9.69 -19.48
CA ALA A 188 -2.00 8.91 -20.40
C ALA A 188 -0.76 9.72 -20.79
N GLU A 189 0.42 9.09 -20.76
CA GLU A 189 1.65 9.66 -21.32
C GLU A 189 1.99 8.95 -22.63
N GLU A 190 2.64 9.65 -23.56
CA GLU A 190 3.21 9.02 -24.74
C GLU A 190 4.39 8.12 -24.33
N SER A 191 4.38 6.88 -24.83
CA SER A 191 5.44 5.88 -24.59
C SER A 191 6.74 6.17 -25.33
#